data_AF-A0A0G0I8G3-F1
#
_entry.id   AF-A0A0G0I8G3-F1
#
_cell.length_a   1.000
_cell.length_b   1.000
_cell.length_c   1.000
_cell.angle_alpha   90.00
_cell.angle_beta   90.00
_cell.angle_gamma   90.00
#
_symmetry.space_group_name_H-M   'P 1'
#
loop_
_entity.id
_entity.type
_entity.pdbx_description
1 polymer ?
#
loop_
_entity_poly.entity_id
_entity_poly.type
_entity_poly.pdbx_seq_one_letter_code
_entity_poly.pdbx_strand_id
1 'polypeptide(L)'
;MKVMKFGGTSVAHASNINKVIDIILDSKKGGDNIVIVVSALSGITDDLIMLANLASKKDLKYKIIFKAICGRHNQAIKELIDSKNQERVLREINKKYSELEEITKNIFSAQELSLSALDAVMSFGEQLSSFIIGNGIKSRGIPCEFVDSRAVIKTDDNFGSANVDLEKSYKLMSDCFEGKTLSIMGGFMASTKNGMTTTLGRGGSDYTASLVGAALDASVIEIWTDVDGIMTEDPKKMKNALLIPEITYEKAEEMAYNGAKVIHPKTIRPAILKNIPIYVKNTFNPMGSGTKISNGKK
;
A
#
# COMPACT_ATOMS: atom_id res chain seq x y z
N MET A 1 0.18 -19.54 0.24
CA MET A 1 -0.02 -18.17 -0.27
C MET A 1 0.38 -17.20 0.83
N LYS A 2 1.22 -16.22 0.52
CA LYS A 2 1.74 -15.21 1.45
C LYS A 2 1.33 -13.81 0.97
N VAL A 3 0.93 -12.93 1.87
CA VAL A 3 0.70 -11.51 1.56
C VAL A 3 1.79 -10.67 2.21
N MET A 4 2.45 -9.81 1.44
CA MET A 4 3.52 -8.93 1.93
C MET A 4 3.16 -7.47 1.66
N LYS A 5 2.95 -6.70 2.72
CA LYS A 5 2.64 -5.27 2.64
C LYS A 5 3.85 -4.44 2.96
N PHE A 6 4.16 -3.45 2.13
CA PHE A 6 5.25 -2.48 2.36
C PHE A 6 4.70 -1.07 2.57
N GLY A 7 5.06 -0.44 3.70
CA GLY A 7 4.66 0.92 4.04
C GLY A 7 5.41 2.00 3.26
N GLY A 8 4.93 3.25 3.33
CA GLY A 8 5.51 4.36 2.55
C GLY A 8 6.99 4.64 2.83
N THR A 9 7.45 4.43 4.06
CA THR A 9 8.88 4.54 4.43
C THR A 9 9.72 3.43 3.77
N SER A 10 9.21 2.21 3.72
CA SER A 10 9.82 1.07 3.00
C SER A 10 9.98 1.33 1.51
N VAL A 11 9.11 2.16 0.91
CA VAL A 11 9.13 2.49 -0.52
C VAL A 11 9.45 3.97 -0.78
N ALA A 12 10.13 4.67 0.12
CA ALA A 12 10.32 6.12 0.03
C ALA A 12 11.10 6.57 -1.23
N HIS A 13 12.16 5.84 -1.58
CA HIS A 13 13.09 6.11 -2.67
C HIS A 13 13.60 4.78 -3.27
N ALA A 14 14.27 4.84 -4.41
CA ALA A 14 14.72 3.65 -5.13
C ALA A 14 15.69 2.76 -4.32
N SER A 15 16.56 3.32 -3.48
CA SER A 15 17.41 2.54 -2.58
C SER A 15 16.60 1.69 -1.58
N ASN A 16 15.50 2.23 -1.06
CA ASN A 16 14.59 1.49 -0.18
C ASN A 16 13.78 0.45 -0.98
N ILE A 17 13.31 0.81 -2.18
CA ILE A 17 12.58 -0.10 -3.06
C ILE A 17 13.47 -1.27 -3.49
N ASN A 18 14.77 -1.06 -3.73
CA ASN A 18 15.70 -2.15 -4.00
C ASN A 18 15.74 -3.17 -2.86
N LYS A 19 15.77 -2.72 -1.59
CA LYS A 19 15.68 -3.61 -0.42
C LYS A 19 14.35 -4.36 -0.37
N VAL A 20 13.24 -3.68 -0.68
CA VAL A 20 11.91 -4.31 -0.79
C VAL A 20 11.92 -5.41 -1.86
N ILE A 21 12.48 -5.13 -3.04
CA ILE A 21 12.62 -6.12 -4.11
C ILE A 21 13.47 -7.29 -3.61
N ASP A 22 14.64 -7.05 -3.01
CA ASP A 22 15.51 -8.12 -2.51
C ASP A 22 14.78 -9.02 -1.47
N ILE A 23 13.97 -8.44 -0.57
CA ILE A 23 13.11 -9.17 0.37
C ILE A 23 12.08 -10.05 -0.36
N ILE A 24 11.42 -9.51 -1.39
CA ILE A 24 10.44 -10.25 -2.20
C ILE A 24 11.12 -11.41 -2.93
N LEU A 25 12.28 -11.16 -3.55
CA LEU A 25 13.04 -12.17 -4.29
C LEU A 25 13.46 -13.31 -3.36
N ASP A 26 13.92 -13.00 -2.15
CA ASP A 26 14.31 -14.00 -1.16
C ASP A 26 13.11 -14.83 -0.69
N SER A 27 11.98 -14.18 -0.38
CA SER A 27 10.73 -14.85 -0.03
C SER A 27 10.25 -15.79 -1.16
N LYS A 28 10.44 -15.38 -2.43
CA LYS A 28 10.01 -16.18 -3.58
C LYS A 28 10.81 -17.48 -3.76
N LYS A 29 12.06 -17.55 -3.25
CA LYS A 29 12.85 -18.80 -3.26
C LYS A 29 12.20 -19.93 -2.47
N GLY A 30 11.35 -19.60 -1.48
CA GLY A 30 10.58 -20.57 -0.70
C GLY A 30 9.47 -21.28 -1.48
N GLY A 31 9.21 -20.90 -2.74
CA GLY A 31 8.20 -21.52 -3.60
C GLY A 31 6.78 -21.00 -3.39
N ASP A 32 6.54 -20.15 -2.40
CA ASP A 32 5.23 -19.58 -2.11
C ASP A 32 4.67 -18.72 -3.25
N ASN A 33 3.35 -18.77 -3.44
CA ASN A 33 2.63 -17.73 -4.16
C ASN A 33 2.55 -16.48 -3.28
N ILE A 34 2.89 -15.32 -3.83
CA ILE A 34 3.03 -14.07 -3.08
C ILE A 34 2.17 -12.97 -3.71
N VAL A 35 1.38 -12.28 -2.88
CA VAL A 35 0.73 -11.02 -3.23
C VAL A 35 1.40 -9.87 -2.48
N ILE A 36 1.89 -8.89 -3.23
CA ILE A 36 2.54 -7.70 -2.71
C ILE A 36 1.51 -6.56 -2.66
N VAL A 37 1.41 -5.91 -1.51
CA VAL A 37 0.62 -4.68 -1.35
C VAL A 37 1.57 -3.54 -1.02
N VAL A 38 1.53 -2.45 -1.78
CA VAL A 38 2.41 -1.29 -1.54
C VAL A 38 1.61 -0.04 -1.27
N SER A 39 2.07 0.77 -0.32
CA SER A 39 1.60 2.15 -0.17
C SER A 39 2.22 3.07 -1.23
N ALA A 40 1.76 4.32 -1.30
CA ALA A 40 2.45 5.38 -2.03
C ALA A 40 3.87 5.59 -1.50
N LEU A 41 4.76 6.19 -2.31
CA LEU A 41 6.08 6.60 -1.82
C LEU A 41 5.91 7.59 -0.66
N SER A 42 6.77 7.51 0.37
CA SER A 42 6.71 8.38 1.56
C SER A 42 6.44 9.86 1.21
N GLY A 43 5.40 10.45 1.78
CA GLY A 43 4.99 11.85 1.57
C GLY A 43 4.14 12.13 0.33
N ILE A 44 4.05 11.21 -0.63
CA ILE A 44 3.28 11.45 -1.88
C ILE A 44 1.78 11.61 -1.63
N THR A 45 1.20 10.87 -0.70
CA THR A 45 -0.23 11.03 -0.36
C THR A 45 -0.51 12.44 0.19
N ASP A 46 0.37 12.95 1.05
CA ASP A 46 0.26 14.31 1.59
C ASP A 46 0.45 15.36 0.48
N ASP A 47 1.40 15.14 -0.43
CA ASP A 47 1.60 15.99 -1.60
C ASP A 47 0.37 15.99 -2.51
N LEU A 48 -0.30 14.85 -2.71
CA LEU A 48 -1.53 14.72 -3.49
C LEU A 48 -2.72 15.45 -2.85
N ILE A 49 -2.85 15.36 -1.52
CA ILE A 49 -3.85 16.13 -0.76
C ILE A 49 -3.57 17.63 -0.91
N MET A 50 -2.32 18.05 -0.75
CA MET A 50 -1.90 19.45 -0.90
C MET A 50 -2.15 19.96 -2.33
N LEU A 51 -1.83 19.14 -3.34
CA LEU A 51 -2.10 19.40 -4.75
C LEU A 51 -3.58 19.72 -5.00
N ALA A 52 -4.48 18.85 -4.53
CA ALA A 52 -5.93 19.03 -4.68
C ALA A 52 -6.44 20.29 -3.96
N ASN A 53 -5.97 20.53 -2.74
CA ASN A 53 -6.37 21.71 -1.94
C ASN A 53 -5.88 23.04 -2.53
N LEU A 54 -4.68 23.08 -3.11
CA LEU A 54 -4.19 24.27 -3.79
C LEU A 54 -4.97 24.52 -5.09
N ALA A 55 -5.26 23.45 -5.83
CA ALA A 55 -6.07 23.54 -7.04
C ALA A 55 -7.46 24.14 -6.73
N SER A 56 -8.17 23.64 -5.71
CA SER A 56 -9.52 24.14 -5.37
C SER A 56 -9.54 25.60 -4.94
N LYS A 57 -8.42 26.12 -4.43
CA LYS A 57 -8.23 27.52 -4.03
C LYS A 57 -7.71 28.42 -5.17
N LYS A 58 -7.63 27.91 -6.41
CA LYS A 58 -7.01 28.58 -7.56
C LYS A 58 -5.55 29.01 -7.34
N ASP A 59 -4.84 28.38 -6.40
CA ASP A 59 -3.43 28.67 -6.18
C ASP A 59 -2.57 27.94 -7.20
N LEU A 60 -1.92 28.69 -8.10
CA LEU A 60 -1.05 28.15 -9.15
C LEU A 60 0.13 27.31 -8.63
N LYS A 61 0.45 27.38 -7.32
CA LYS A 61 1.43 26.49 -6.68
C LYS A 61 1.09 25.01 -6.81
N TYR A 62 -0.18 24.63 -7.07
CA TYR A 62 -0.54 23.24 -7.33
C TYR A 62 0.31 22.63 -8.47
N LYS A 63 0.67 23.43 -9.49
CA LYS A 63 1.52 22.99 -10.61
C LYS A 63 2.94 22.63 -10.18
N ILE A 64 3.46 23.29 -9.14
CA ILE A 64 4.79 23.00 -8.56
C ILE A 64 4.74 21.64 -7.86
N ILE A 65 3.70 21.40 -7.05
CA ILE A 65 3.50 20.12 -6.37
C ILE A 65 3.30 18.98 -7.38
N PHE A 66 2.52 19.19 -8.42
CA PHE A 66 2.34 18.22 -9.51
C PHE A 66 3.69 17.82 -10.13
N LYS A 67 4.54 18.80 -10.47
CA LYS A 67 5.88 18.55 -11.02
C LYS A 67 6.79 17.82 -10.03
N ALA A 68 6.71 18.14 -8.74
CA ALA A 68 7.48 17.47 -7.70
C ALA A 68 7.08 15.99 -7.57
N ILE A 69 5.78 15.69 -7.57
CA ILE A 69 5.24 14.32 -7.60
C ILE A 69 5.78 13.58 -8.83
N CYS A 70 5.63 14.14 -10.04
CA CYS A 70 6.14 13.51 -11.27
C CYS A 70 7.65 13.27 -11.21
N GLY A 71 8.42 14.26 -10.73
CA GLY A 71 9.87 14.17 -10.60
C GLY A 71 10.32 13.02 -9.70
N ARG A 72 9.68 12.84 -8.54
CA ARG A 72 9.99 11.75 -7.61
C ARG A 72 9.78 10.37 -8.22
N HIS A 73 8.67 10.18 -8.94
CA HIS A 73 8.36 8.92 -9.61
C HIS A 73 9.26 8.68 -10.83
N ASN A 74 9.58 9.71 -11.61
CA ASN A 74 10.52 9.62 -12.73
C ASN A 74 11.93 9.25 -12.25
N GLN A 75 12.36 9.78 -11.12
CA GLN A 75 13.63 9.41 -10.51
C GLN A 75 13.64 7.94 -10.08
N ALA A 76 12.56 7.46 -9.45
CA ALA A 76 12.42 6.05 -9.11
C ALA A 76 12.47 5.13 -10.34
N ILE A 77 11.81 5.51 -11.44
CA ILE A 77 11.87 4.78 -12.72
C ILE A 77 13.31 4.71 -13.24
N LYS A 78 14.01 5.84 -13.26
CA LYS A 78 15.39 5.93 -13.75
C LYS A 78 16.35 5.02 -12.97
N GLU A 79 16.15 4.89 -11.66
CA GLU A 79 17.04 4.13 -10.79
C GLU A 79 16.67 2.64 -10.68
N LEU A 80 15.40 2.26 -10.89
CA LEU A 80 14.92 0.89 -10.66
C LEU A 80 14.76 0.06 -11.93
N ILE A 81 14.57 0.70 -13.07
CA ILE A 81 14.14 0.04 -14.31
C ILE A 81 15.30 0.04 -15.29
N ASP A 82 15.54 -1.09 -15.94
CA ASP A 82 16.60 -1.22 -16.92
C ASP A 82 16.35 -0.30 -18.13
N SER A 83 17.43 0.23 -18.71
CA SER A 83 17.36 1.25 -19.77
C SER A 83 16.48 0.85 -20.96
N LYS A 84 16.42 -0.46 -21.27
CA LYS A 84 15.60 -1.01 -22.35
C LYS A 84 14.10 -0.88 -22.11
N ASN A 85 13.64 -0.89 -20.85
CA ASN A 85 12.22 -0.80 -20.51
C ASN A 85 11.78 0.58 -20.01
N GLN A 86 12.72 1.48 -19.70
CA GLN A 86 12.41 2.81 -19.14
C GLN A 86 11.41 3.60 -19.99
N GLU A 87 11.60 3.67 -21.31
CA GLU A 87 10.69 4.40 -22.20
C GLU A 87 9.27 3.83 -22.17
N ARG A 88 9.13 2.49 -22.19
CA ARG A 88 7.83 1.82 -22.12
C ARG A 88 7.11 2.16 -20.82
N VAL A 89 7.82 2.11 -19.70
CA VAL A 89 7.24 2.39 -18.37
C VAL A 89 6.90 3.87 -18.24
N LEU A 90 7.76 4.78 -18.71
CA LEU A 90 7.49 6.22 -18.72
C LEU A 90 6.26 6.55 -19.55
N ARG A 91 6.03 5.89 -20.69
CA ARG A 91 4.80 6.09 -21.49
C ARG A 91 3.54 5.77 -20.69
N GLU A 92 3.50 4.65 -19.97
CA GLU A 92 2.34 4.27 -19.16
C GLU A 92 2.15 5.20 -17.95
N ILE A 93 3.25 5.60 -17.31
CA ILE A 93 3.22 6.54 -16.19
C ILE A 93 2.78 7.94 -16.64
N ASN A 94 3.20 8.39 -17.83
CA ASN A 94 2.76 9.68 -18.36
C ASN A 94 1.25 9.72 -18.62
N LYS A 95 0.61 8.61 -19.00
CA LYS A 95 -0.86 8.54 -19.08
C LYS A 95 -1.49 8.81 -17.72
N LYS A 96 -0.95 8.22 -16.65
CA LYS A 96 -1.41 8.47 -15.28
C LYS A 96 -1.17 9.91 -14.83
N TYR A 97 -0.05 10.52 -15.23
CA TYR A 97 0.16 11.95 -15.00
C TYR A 97 -0.87 12.81 -15.73
N SER A 98 -1.21 12.49 -16.97
CA SER A 98 -2.24 13.22 -17.72
C SER A 98 -3.62 13.09 -17.07
N GLU A 99 -4.00 11.89 -16.61
CA GLU A 99 -5.25 11.66 -15.86
C GLU A 99 -5.29 12.49 -14.56
N LEU A 100 -4.20 12.49 -13.78
CA LEU A 100 -4.10 13.30 -12.56
C LEU A 100 -4.16 14.81 -12.86
N GLU A 101 -3.48 15.25 -13.93
CA GLU A 101 -3.48 16.66 -14.34
C GLU A 101 -4.88 17.12 -14.76
N GLU A 102 -5.62 16.27 -15.49
CA GLU A 102 -6.99 16.55 -15.90
C GLU A 102 -7.92 16.71 -14.69
N ILE A 103 -7.88 15.77 -13.73
CA ILE A 103 -8.67 15.85 -12.50
C ILE A 103 -8.34 17.13 -11.72
N THR A 104 -7.07 17.47 -11.60
CA THR A 104 -6.64 18.68 -10.87
C THR A 104 -6.99 19.98 -11.61
N LYS A 105 -6.97 20.00 -12.94
CA LYS A 105 -7.47 21.13 -13.76
C LYS A 105 -8.98 21.31 -13.60
N ASN A 106 -9.74 20.23 -13.48
CA ASN A 106 -11.18 20.28 -13.24
C ASN A 106 -11.47 20.85 -11.84
N ILE A 107 -10.76 20.38 -10.81
CA ILE A 107 -10.83 20.96 -9.45
C ILE A 107 -10.50 22.45 -9.45
N PHE A 108 -9.46 22.86 -10.19
CA PHE A 108 -9.06 24.27 -10.31
C PHE A 108 -10.14 25.15 -10.98
N SER A 109 -10.76 24.62 -12.03
CA SER A 109 -11.82 25.33 -12.75
C SER A 109 -13.09 25.44 -11.91
N ALA A 110 -13.48 24.36 -11.23
CA ALA A 110 -14.67 24.28 -10.40
C ALA A 110 -14.57 25.07 -9.08
N GLN A 111 -13.35 25.24 -8.54
CA GLN A 111 -13.11 25.84 -7.21
C GLN A 111 -13.76 25.06 -6.05
N GLU A 112 -13.95 23.77 -6.26
CA GLU A 112 -14.56 22.87 -5.29
C GLU A 112 -13.75 21.57 -5.25
N LEU A 113 -13.59 21.04 -4.04
CA LEU A 113 -12.96 19.75 -3.82
C LEU A 113 -13.96 18.83 -3.11
N SER A 114 -14.68 18.04 -3.90
CA SER A 114 -15.52 16.96 -3.36
C SER A 114 -14.65 15.84 -2.76
N LEU A 115 -15.21 15.07 -1.83
CA LEU A 115 -14.52 13.90 -1.27
C LEU A 115 -14.22 12.85 -2.35
N SER A 116 -15.09 12.69 -3.36
CA SER A 116 -14.86 11.76 -4.47
C SER A 116 -13.69 12.19 -5.36
N ALA A 117 -13.55 13.49 -5.63
CA ALA A 117 -12.40 14.03 -6.35
C ALA A 117 -11.11 13.87 -5.54
N LEU A 118 -11.17 14.08 -4.22
CA LEU A 118 -10.03 13.87 -3.34
C LEU A 118 -9.59 12.39 -3.31
N ASP A 119 -10.52 11.44 -3.18
CA ASP A 119 -10.24 9.99 -3.26
C ASP A 119 -9.58 9.62 -4.58
N ALA A 120 -10.10 10.14 -5.69
CA ALA A 120 -9.51 9.92 -7.01
C ALA A 120 -8.07 10.43 -7.07
N VAL A 121 -7.79 11.65 -6.61
CA VAL A 121 -6.44 12.24 -6.58
C VAL A 121 -5.50 11.44 -5.67
N MET A 122 -5.91 11.12 -4.45
CA MET A 122 -5.06 10.39 -3.49
C MET A 122 -4.66 9.01 -4.00
N SER A 123 -5.55 8.31 -4.72
CA SER A 123 -5.28 6.98 -5.26
C SER A 123 -4.09 6.90 -6.22
N PHE A 124 -3.69 8.03 -6.84
CA PHE A 124 -2.55 8.04 -7.76
C PHE A 124 -1.24 7.67 -7.06
N GLY A 125 -1.12 7.89 -5.75
CA GLY A 125 0.07 7.50 -5.00
C GLY A 125 0.37 6.01 -5.13
N GLU A 126 -0.62 5.17 -4.80
CA GLU A 126 -0.53 3.71 -4.88
C GLU A 126 -0.62 3.16 -6.30
N GLN A 127 -1.35 3.82 -7.21
CA GLN A 127 -1.34 3.45 -8.63
C GLN A 127 0.07 3.58 -9.22
N LEU A 128 0.75 4.70 -8.95
CA LEU A 128 2.10 4.94 -9.46
C LEU A 128 3.13 4.04 -8.77
N SER A 129 3.09 3.93 -7.43
CA SER A 129 4.09 3.14 -6.70
C SER A 129 4.01 1.65 -7.05
N SER A 130 2.82 1.06 -7.08
CA SER A 130 2.64 -0.35 -7.44
C SER A 130 3.12 -0.63 -8.85
N PHE A 131 2.82 0.24 -9.82
CA PHE A 131 3.27 0.08 -11.20
C PHE A 131 4.80 0.15 -11.34
N ILE A 132 5.44 1.13 -10.69
CA ILE A 132 6.89 1.32 -10.75
C ILE A 132 7.61 0.15 -10.08
N ILE A 133 7.19 -0.22 -8.86
CA ILE A 133 7.81 -1.30 -8.10
C ILE A 133 7.67 -2.63 -8.84
N GLY A 134 6.49 -2.93 -9.39
CA GLY A 134 6.31 -4.17 -10.17
C GLY A 134 7.16 -4.23 -11.43
N ASN A 135 7.41 -3.09 -12.11
CA ASN A 135 8.35 -3.06 -13.24
C ASN A 135 9.81 -3.15 -12.77
N GLY A 136 10.13 -2.64 -11.58
CA GLY A 136 11.43 -2.88 -10.93
C GLY A 136 11.67 -4.36 -10.65
N ILE A 137 10.67 -5.08 -10.15
CA ILE A 137 10.71 -6.55 -9.97
C ILE A 137 10.95 -7.25 -11.31
N LYS A 138 10.22 -6.86 -12.37
CA LYS A 138 10.42 -7.40 -13.73
C LYS A 138 11.82 -7.14 -14.27
N SER A 139 12.39 -5.97 -13.97
CA SER A 139 13.76 -5.60 -14.38
C SER A 139 14.83 -6.47 -13.69
N ARG A 140 14.51 -7.08 -12.54
CA ARG A 140 15.33 -8.11 -11.88
C ARG A 140 15.09 -9.53 -12.41
N GLY A 141 14.33 -9.69 -13.49
CA GLY A 141 14.11 -10.97 -14.18
C GLY A 141 12.97 -11.83 -13.62
N ILE A 142 12.14 -11.31 -12.71
CA ILE A 142 11.01 -12.06 -12.16
C ILE A 142 9.68 -11.58 -12.76
N PRO A 143 8.88 -12.45 -13.38
CA PRO A 143 7.52 -12.12 -13.78
C PRO A 143 6.69 -11.67 -12.57
N CYS A 144 5.99 -10.53 -12.71
CA CYS A 144 5.15 -9.97 -11.67
C CYS A 144 3.85 -9.44 -12.29
N GLU A 145 2.71 -9.91 -11.83
CA GLU A 145 1.42 -9.51 -12.37
C GLU A 145 0.86 -8.29 -11.63
N PHE A 146 0.34 -7.33 -12.39
CA PHE A 146 -0.29 -6.14 -11.80
C PHE A 146 -1.77 -6.38 -11.59
N VAL A 147 -2.24 -6.09 -10.38
CA VAL A 147 -3.67 -6.11 -10.05
C VAL A 147 -4.08 -4.71 -9.60
N ASP A 148 -5.06 -4.13 -10.29
CA ASP A 148 -5.66 -2.88 -9.85
C ASP A 148 -6.65 -3.17 -8.71
N SER A 149 -6.36 -2.67 -7.53
CA SER A 149 -7.20 -2.85 -6.33
C SER A 149 -8.63 -2.38 -6.53
N ARG A 150 -8.84 -1.38 -7.39
CA ARG A 150 -10.18 -0.89 -7.74
C ARG A 150 -10.98 -1.94 -8.51
N ALA A 151 -10.32 -2.82 -9.27
CA ALA A 151 -11.01 -3.89 -9.98
C ALA A 151 -11.57 -4.96 -9.04
N VAL A 152 -10.87 -5.22 -7.92
CA VAL A 152 -11.17 -6.36 -7.02
C VAL A 152 -11.75 -5.96 -5.66
N ILE A 153 -11.56 -4.73 -5.19
CA ILE A 153 -12.14 -4.21 -3.95
C ILE A 153 -13.32 -3.31 -4.28
N LYS A 154 -14.52 -3.72 -3.86
CA LYS A 154 -15.75 -2.97 -4.07
C LYS A 154 -16.24 -2.37 -2.76
N THR A 155 -16.68 -1.11 -2.81
CA THR A 155 -17.15 -0.37 -1.64
C THR A 155 -18.51 0.30 -1.88
N ASP A 156 -19.06 0.85 -0.81
CA ASP A 156 -20.04 1.94 -0.90
C ASP A 156 -19.40 3.25 -1.40
N ASP A 157 -20.18 4.32 -1.44
CA ASP A 157 -19.79 5.68 -1.85
C ASP A 157 -19.48 6.59 -0.66
N ASN A 158 -19.14 6.03 0.51
CA ASN A 158 -18.67 6.80 1.66
C ASN A 158 -17.21 7.24 1.48
N PHE A 159 -16.99 8.16 0.52
CA PHE A 159 -15.67 8.65 0.13
C PHE A 159 -14.83 9.13 1.33
N GLY A 160 -13.51 8.89 1.26
CA GLY A 160 -12.54 9.17 2.33
C GLY A 160 -12.40 8.04 3.37
N SER A 161 -13.41 7.20 3.55
CA SER A 161 -13.36 6.03 4.44
C SER A 161 -14.44 5.00 4.07
N ALA A 162 -14.39 4.51 2.83
CA ALA A 162 -15.45 3.69 2.27
C ALA A 162 -15.55 2.30 2.91
N ASN A 163 -16.77 1.78 3.04
CA ASN A 163 -17.01 0.44 3.58
C ASN A 163 -16.94 -0.60 2.47
N VAL A 164 -16.22 -1.70 2.73
CA VAL A 164 -15.99 -2.76 1.75
C VAL A 164 -17.18 -3.73 1.69
N ASP A 165 -17.65 -3.99 0.48
CA ASP A 165 -18.54 -5.10 0.14
C ASP A 165 -17.71 -6.40 0.14
N LEU A 166 -17.61 -7.04 1.30
CA LEU A 166 -16.71 -8.17 1.54
C LEU A 166 -17.02 -9.36 0.63
N GLU A 167 -18.29 -9.73 0.51
CA GLU A 167 -18.71 -10.88 -0.29
C GLU A 167 -18.31 -10.70 -1.76
N LYS A 168 -18.63 -9.55 -2.34
CA LYS A 168 -18.27 -9.24 -3.73
C LYS A 168 -16.76 -9.14 -3.91
N SER A 169 -16.07 -8.48 -2.99
CA SER A 169 -14.63 -8.27 -3.09
C SER A 169 -13.85 -9.57 -2.96
N TYR A 170 -14.24 -10.45 -2.04
CA TYR A 170 -13.59 -11.75 -1.87
C TYR A 170 -13.73 -12.61 -3.12
N LYS A 171 -14.93 -12.68 -3.70
CA LYS A 171 -15.13 -13.40 -4.96
C LYS A 171 -14.24 -12.86 -6.08
N LEU A 172 -14.24 -11.55 -6.30
CA LEU A 172 -13.41 -10.90 -7.32
C LEU A 172 -11.91 -11.13 -7.08
N MET A 173 -11.45 -11.13 -5.83
CA MET A 173 -10.07 -11.45 -5.48
C MET A 173 -9.73 -12.90 -5.79
N SER A 174 -10.55 -13.86 -5.32
CA SER A 174 -10.30 -15.29 -5.57
C SER A 174 -10.20 -15.58 -7.06
N ASP A 175 -11.15 -15.08 -7.86
CA ASP A 175 -11.15 -15.23 -9.33
C ASP A 175 -9.94 -14.53 -9.96
N CYS A 176 -9.58 -13.34 -9.48
CA CYS A 176 -8.47 -12.58 -10.05
C CYS A 176 -7.12 -13.23 -9.74
N PHE A 177 -6.88 -13.74 -8.52
CA PHE A 177 -5.58 -14.28 -8.14
C PHE A 177 -5.38 -15.76 -8.49
N GLU A 178 -6.39 -16.42 -9.06
CA GLU A 178 -6.27 -17.80 -9.54
C GLU A 178 -5.12 -17.94 -10.55
N GLY A 179 -4.27 -18.97 -10.36
CA GLY A 179 -3.11 -19.26 -11.21
C GLY A 179 -1.93 -18.28 -11.08
N LYS A 180 -2.07 -17.18 -10.33
CA LYS A 180 -1.01 -16.18 -10.15
C LYS A 180 0.02 -16.62 -9.12
N THR A 181 1.30 -16.44 -9.43
CA THR A 181 2.41 -16.85 -8.54
C THR A 181 3.12 -15.69 -7.84
N LEU A 182 3.17 -14.54 -8.49
CA LEU A 182 3.67 -13.29 -7.92
C LEU A 182 2.85 -12.13 -8.48
N SER A 183 2.17 -11.39 -7.61
CA SER A 183 1.37 -10.24 -8.00
C SER A 183 1.67 -9.03 -7.13
N ILE A 184 1.43 -7.84 -7.66
CA ILE A 184 1.54 -6.59 -6.94
C ILE A 184 0.29 -5.73 -7.17
N MET A 185 -0.15 -5.08 -6.10
CA MET A 185 -1.26 -4.14 -6.11
C MET A 185 -0.99 -2.95 -5.18
N GLY A 186 -1.66 -1.84 -5.45
CA GLY A 186 -1.64 -0.68 -4.57
C GLY A 186 -2.55 -0.88 -3.36
N GLY A 187 -2.11 -0.53 -2.16
CA GLY A 187 -2.99 -0.50 -0.98
C GLY A 187 -4.02 0.64 -1.06
N PHE A 188 -4.84 0.78 -0.02
CA PHE A 188 -5.63 1.99 0.29
C PHE A 188 -6.77 2.36 -0.68
N MET A 189 -6.70 1.98 -1.96
CA MET A 189 -7.64 2.34 -3.02
C MET A 189 -8.60 1.20 -3.37
N ALA A 190 -9.84 1.56 -3.68
CA ALA A 190 -10.91 0.66 -4.07
C ALA A 190 -11.86 1.37 -5.07
N SER A 191 -12.98 0.74 -5.43
CA SER A 191 -14.02 1.45 -6.19
C SER A 191 -15.44 1.13 -5.76
N THR A 192 -16.34 2.07 -6.01
CA THR A 192 -17.78 1.83 -5.92
C THR A 192 -18.23 0.80 -6.95
N LYS A 193 -19.48 0.33 -6.83
CA LYS A 193 -20.11 -0.55 -7.83
C LYS A 193 -20.14 0.07 -9.24
N ASN A 194 -20.13 1.39 -9.34
CA ASN A 194 -20.15 2.14 -10.60
C ASN A 194 -18.74 2.53 -11.09
N GLY A 195 -17.68 2.03 -10.43
CA GLY A 195 -16.30 2.24 -10.86
C GLY A 195 -15.66 3.57 -10.41
N MET A 196 -16.34 4.35 -9.55
CA MET A 196 -15.72 5.54 -8.97
C MET A 196 -14.67 5.13 -7.94
N THR A 197 -13.49 5.73 -7.99
CA THR A 197 -12.43 5.46 -7.02
C THR A 197 -12.84 5.88 -5.62
N THR A 198 -12.59 5.02 -4.64
CA THR A 198 -12.76 5.28 -3.21
C THR A 198 -11.47 4.97 -2.47
N THR A 199 -11.34 5.54 -1.26
CA THR A 199 -10.26 5.20 -0.35
C THR A 199 -10.77 4.56 0.94
N LEU A 200 -9.93 3.70 1.52
CA LEU A 200 -10.26 2.88 2.69
C LEU A 200 -9.94 3.57 4.03
N GLY A 201 -9.63 4.87 3.99
CA GLY A 201 -9.26 5.64 5.17
C GLY A 201 -7.89 5.26 5.76
N ARG A 202 -7.67 5.69 7.01
CA ARG A 202 -6.37 5.56 7.69
C ARG A 202 -5.96 4.09 7.86
N GLY A 203 -4.73 3.78 7.44
CA GLY A 203 -4.22 2.41 7.46
C GLY A 203 -4.81 1.51 6.35
N GLY A 204 -5.44 2.11 5.34
CA GLY A 204 -6.09 1.38 4.25
C GLY A 204 -5.18 0.41 3.48
N SER A 205 -3.87 0.63 3.44
CA SER A 205 -2.94 -0.36 2.84
C SER A 205 -2.80 -1.62 3.69
N ASP A 206 -2.79 -1.51 5.02
CA ASP A 206 -2.79 -2.69 5.90
C ASP A 206 -4.13 -3.41 5.78
N TYR A 207 -5.22 -2.64 5.66
CA TYR A 207 -6.55 -3.20 5.42
C TYR A 207 -6.66 -3.95 4.10
N THR A 208 -6.07 -3.40 3.04
CA THR A 208 -5.96 -4.08 1.74
C THR A 208 -5.25 -5.42 1.88
N ALA A 209 -4.12 -5.47 2.58
CA ALA A 209 -3.38 -6.70 2.80
C ALA A 209 -4.18 -7.73 3.62
N SER A 210 -4.93 -7.27 4.62
CA SER A 210 -5.83 -8.13 5.40
C SER A 210 -6.98 -8.69 4.57
N LEU A 211 -7.61 -7.87 3.72
CA LEU A 211 -8.68 -8.31 2.82
C LEU A 211 -8.19 -9.38 1.85
N VAL A 212 -7.04 -9.14 1.21
CA VAL A 212 -6.43 -10.11 0.27
C VAL A 212 -6.05 -11.39 1.00
N GLY A 213 -5.44 -11.29 2.19
CA GLY A 213 -5.09 -12.46 2.98
C GLY A 213 -6.32 -13.31 3.33
N ALA A 214 -7.40 -12.67 3.75
CA ALA A 214 -8.65 -13.35 4.08
C ALA A 214 -9.36 -13.96 2.85
N ALA A 215 -9.33 -13.29 1.70
CA ALA A 215 -9.96 -13.75 0.45
C ALA A 215 -9.25 -14.97 -0.15
N LEU A 216 -7.94 -15.08 0.05
CA LEU A 216 -7.09 -16.12 -0.53
C LEU A 216 -6.63 -17.17 0.49
N ASP A 217 -7.23 -17.17 1.69
CA ASP A 217 -6.86 -18.02 2.83
C ASP A 217 -5.34 -18.09 3.02
N ALA A 218 -4.69 -16.92 3.04
CA ALA A 218 -3.24 -16.80 3.13
C ALA A 218 -2.72 -17.43 4.42
N SER A 219 -1.57 -18.09 4.35
CA SER A 219 -0.92 -18.70 5.51
C SER A 219 -0.33 -17.66 6.46
N VAL A 220 0.02 -16.48 5.94
CA VAL A 220 0.60 -15.38 6.70
C VAL A 220 0.44 -14.04 5.97
N ILE A 221 0.26 -12.97 6.74
CA ILE A 221 0.38 -11.59 6.28
C ILE A 221 1.61 -10.97 6.93
N GLU A 222 2.55 -10.48 6.13
CA GLU A 222 3.72 -9.77 6.59
C GLU A 222 3.53 -8.26 6.36
N ILE A 223 3.60 -7.47 7.43
CA ILE A 223 3.56 -6.01 7.40
C ILE A 223 4.99 -5.50 7.58
N TRP A 224 5.59 -5.06 6.48
CA TRP A 224 6.94 -4.53 6.42
C TRP A 224 6.93 -3.01 6.60
N THR A 225 7.64 -2.55 7.63
CA THR A 225 7.72 -1.15 8.07
C THR A 225 9.17 -0.76 8.38
N ASP A 226 9.36 0.37 9.06
CA ASP A 226 10.64 0.96 9.48
C ASP A 226 11.06 0.64 10.93
N VAL A 227 10.38 -0.30 11.58
CA VAL A 227 10.65 -0.73 12.96
C VAL A 227 10.77 -2.26 13.02
N ASP A 228 11.56 -2.76 13.98
CA ASP A 228 11.85 -4.19 14.18
C ASP A 228 10.65 -5.03 14.62
N GLY A 229 9.52 -4.40 14.92
CA GLY A 229 8.27 -5.03 15.31
C GLY A 229 7.50 -4.12 16.26
N ILE A 230 6.66 -4.73 17.09
CA ILE A 230 5.98 -4.05 18.19
C ILE A 230 6.94 -4.01 19.38
N MET A 231 7.16 -2.80 19.87
CA MET A 231 8.03 -2.54 21.02
C MET A 231 7.20 -2.39 22.29
N THR A 232 7.78 -2.69 23.46
CA THR A 232 7.12 -2.51 24.76
C THR A 232 6.73 -1.06 25.04
N GLU A 233 7.49 -0.10 24.51
CA GLU A 233 7.29 1.34 24.61
C GLU A 233 7.68 2.01 23.29
N ASP A 234 7.36 3.30 23.11
CA ASP A 234 7.85 4.06 21.95
C ASP A 234 9.38 4.23 22.05
N PRO A 235 10.17 3.61 21.14
CA PRO A 235 11.64 3.67 21.20
C PRO A 235 12.18 5.10 21.00
N LYS A 236 11.39 6.02 20.44
CA LYS A 236 11.77 7.44 20.33
C LYS A 236 11.66 8.18 21.66
N LYS A 237 10.83 7.69 22.58
CA LYS A 237 10.64 8.27 23.93
C LYS A 237 11.49 7.57 24.98
N MET A 238 11.66 6.25 24.85
CA MET A 238 12.30 5.39 25.82
C MET A 238 13.39 4.53 25.16
N LYS A 239 14.65 4.75 25.52
CA LYS A 239 15.79 4.00 24.93
C LYS A 239 15.80 2.51 25.25
N ASN A 240 15.13 2.09 26.32
CA ASN A 240 15.10 0.69 26.78
C ASN A 240 13.88 -0.08 26.26
N ALA A 241 13.22 0.39 25.20
CA ALA A 241 12.10 -0.33 24.60
C ALA A 241 12.59 -1.69 24.05
N LEU A 242 11.93 -2.77 24.45
CA LEU A 242 12.26 -4.13 24.02
C LEU A 242 11.29 -4.60 22.93
N LEU A 243 11.79 -5.42 22.01
CA LEU A 243 10.95 -6.08 21.01
C LEU A 243 10.06 -7.12 21.69
N ILE A 244 8.76 -7.11 21.36
CA ILE A 244 7.81 -8.15 21.76
C ILE A 244 7.79 -9.22 20.67
N PRO A 245 8.31 -10.45 20.91
CA PRO A 245 8.42 -11.46 19.84
C PRO A 245 7.07 -12.00 19.38
N GLU A 246 6.14 -12.21 20.32
CA GLU A 246 4.79 -12.72 20.05
C GLU A 246 3.78 -11.98 20.93
N ILE A 247 2.63 -11.64 20.35
CA ILE A 247 1.54 -10.93 21.02
C ILE A 247 0.20 -11.44 20.50
N THR A 248 -0.84 -11.38 21.34
CA THR A 248 -2.19 -11.73 20.86
C THR A 248 -2.84 -10.58 20.10
N TYR A 249 -3.87 -10.84 19.29
CA TYR A 249 -4.60 -9.75 18.63
C TYR A 249 -5.25 -8.81 19.64
N GLU A 250 -5.80 -9.33 20.74
CA GLU A 250 -6.42 -8.52 21.79
C GLU A 250 -5.40 -7.58 22.43
N LYS A 251 -4.19 -8.08 22.70
CA LYS A 251 -3.14 -7.24 23.30
C LYS A 251 -2.58 -6.22 22.31
N ALA A 252 -2.45 -6.59 21.03
CA ALA A 252 -2.06 -5.64 19.98
C ALA A 252 -3.11 -4.53 19.81
N GLU A 253 -4.40 -4.86 19.93
CA GLU A 253 -5.51 -3.90 19.94
C GLU A 253 -5.45 -2.95 21.13
N GLU A 254 -5.25 -3.48 22.34
CA GLU A 254 -5.08 -2.67 23.55
C GLU A 254 -3.91 -1.67 23.42
N MET A 255 -2.78 -2.11 22.87
CA MET A 255 -1.63 -1.25 22.64
C MET A 255 -1.93 -0.15 21.61
N ALA A 256 -2.59 -0.49 20.49
CA ALA A 256 -2.97 0.47 19.47
C ALA A 256 -3.96 1.52 20.02
N TYR A 257 -4.91 1.10 20.87
CA TYR A 257 -5.86 1.99 21.54
C TYR A 257 -5.16 2.98 22.47
N ASN A 258 -4.12 2.52 23.20
CA ASN A 258 -3.32 3.35 24.09
C ASN A 258 -2.27 4.23 23.35
N GLY A 259 -2.38 4.35 22.03
CA GLY A 259 -1.56 5.26 21.22
C GLY A 259 -0.18 4.72 20.85
N ALA A 260 0.11 3.45 21.13
CA ALA A 260 1.27 2.80 20.54
C ALA A 260 1.10 2.80 19.02
N LYS A 261 2.18 3.10 18.28
CA LYS A 261 2.17 3.09 16.81
C LYS A 261 2.20 1.64 16.31
N VAL A 262 1.10 0.92 16.53
CA VAL A 262 0.85 -0.48 16.21
C VAL A 262 -0.20 -0.56 15.09
N ILE A 263 -0.32 -1.72 14.46
CA ILE A 263 -1.35 -1.95 13.44
C ILE A 263 -2.73 -1.78 14.05
N HIS A 264 -3.57 -0.97 13.41
CA HIS A 264 -4.91 -0.68 13.92
C HIS A 264 -5.83 -1.91 13.75
N PRO A 265 -6.55 -2.38 14.78
CA PRO A 265 -7.35 -3.61 14.72
C PRO A 265 -8.37 -3.66 13.59
N LYS A 266 -9.04 -2.53 13.31
CA LYS A 266 -9.95 -2.39 12.17
C LYS A 266 -9.30 -2.73 10.83
N THR A 267 -8.00 -2.46 10.65
CA THR A 267 -7.29 -2.75 9.40
C THR A 267 -6.82 -4.20 9.32
N ILE A 268 -6.89 -4.98 10.40
CA ILE A 268 -6.52 -6.40 10.40
C ILE A 268 -7.67 -7.34 10.74
N ARG A 269 -8.88 -6.80 10.92
CA ARG A 269 -10.09 -7.56 11.24
C ARG A 269 -10.33 -8.76 10.29
N PRO A 270 -10.19 -8.63 8.95
CA PRO A 270 -10.31 -9.79 8.07
C PRO A 270 -9.36 -10.95 8.43
N ALA A 271 -8.12 -10.63 8.76
CA ALA A 271 -7.11 -11.61 9.15
C ALA A 271 -7.44 -12.26 10.50
N ILE A 272 -7.92 -11.47 11.47
CA ILE A 272 -8.39 -11.97 12.78
C ILE A 272 -9.51 -12.99 12.59
N LEU A 273 -10.54 -12.65 11.80
CA LEU A 273 -11.69 -13.53 11.56
C LEU A 273 -11.31 -14.86 10.87
N LYS A 274 -10.22 -14.86 10.10
CA LYS A 274 -9.67 -16.03 9.41
C LYS A 274 -8.52 -16.71 10.18
N ASN A 275 -8.18 -16.23 11.38
CA ASN A 275 -7.05 -16.71 12.17
C ASN A 275 -5.71 -16.70 11.42
N ILE A 276 -5.50 -15.71 10.54
CA ILE A 276 -4.29 -15.58 9.71
C ILE A 276 -3.22 -14.83 10.52
N PRO A 277 -2.09 -15.46 10.87
CA PRO A 277 -1.04 -14.81 11.64
C PRO A 277 -0.45 -13.62 10.88
N ILE A 278 -0.13 -12.56 11.63
CA ILE A 278 0.44 -11.33 11.08
C ILE A 278 1.85 -11.16 11.64
N TYR A 279 2.82 -10.88 10.78
CA TYR A 279 4.19 -10.55 11.20
C TYR A 279 4.47 -9.08 10.93
N VAL A 280 4.87 -8.33 11.96
CA VAL A 280 5.39 -6.97 11.81
C VAL A 280 6.90 -7.06 11.69
N LYS A 281 7.46 -6.63 10.56
CA LYS A 281 8.89 -6.78 10.22
C LYS A 281 9.51 -5.47 9.76
N ASN A 282 10.83 -5.38 9.87
CA ASN A 282 11.60 -4.22 9.45
C ASN A 282 12.20 -4.41 8.06
N THR A 283 11.87 -3.50 7.14
CA THR A 283 12.43 -3.47 5.79
C THR A 283 13.94 -3.24 5.80
N PHE A 284 14.42 -2.50 6.80
CA PHE A 284 15.84 -2.12 6.94
C PHE A 284 16.65 -3.10 7.79
N ASN A 285 15.98 -4.07 8.42
CA ASN A 285 16.59 -5.17 9.17
C ASN A 285 15.82 -6.47 8.87
N PRO A 286 15.90 -7.01 7.64
CA PRO A 286 15.05 -8.11 7.20
C PRO A 286 15.34 -9.45 7.88
N MET A 287 16.52 -9.59 8.48
CA MET A 287 16.92 -10.75 9.28
C MET A 287 16.37 -10.71 10.71
N GLY A 288 15.80 -9.58 11.15
CA GLY A 288 15.15 -9.47 12.43
C GLY A 288 13.93 -10.39 12.54
N SER A 289 13.68 -10.91 13.75
CA SER A 289 12.57 -11.84 14.01
C SER A 289 11.20 -11.21 13.81
N GLY A 290 11.09 -9.89 13.93
CA GLY A 290 9.80 -9.22 13.92
C GLY A 290 8.99 -9.45 15.20
N THR A 291 7.72 -9.07 15.13
CA THR A 291 6.69 -9.49 16.08
C THR A 291 5.64 -10.31 15.35
N LYS A 292 5.30 -11.48 15.91
CA LYS A 292 4.16 -12.28 15.47
C LYS A 292 2.90 -11.91 16.26
N ILE A 293 1.81 -11.61 15.55
CA ILE A 293 0.48 -11.39 16.10
C ILE A 293 -0.40 -12.58 15.72
N SER A 294 -1.01 -13.24 16.70
CA SER A 294 -1.91 -14.40 16.49
C SER A 294 -2.91 -14.55 17.65
N ASN A 295 -3.80 -15.56 17.65
CA ASN A 295 -4.73 -15.78 18.78
C ASN A 295 -4.05 -16.33 20.06
N GLY A 296 -2.72 -16.38 20.12
CA GLY A 296 -1.97 -17.10 21.15
C GLY A 296 -1.90 -18.60 20.87
N LYS A 297 -1.03 -19.32 21.59
CA LYS A 297 -1.00 -20.78 21.55
C LYS A 297 -2.25 -21.33 22.26
N LYS A 298 -2.94 -22.29 21.63
CA LYS A 298 -3.75 -23.26 22.38
C LYS A 298 -2.84 -24.09 23.29
#